data_AF-A0A972NW55-F1
#
_entry.id   AF-A0A972NW55-F1
#
_cell.length_a   1.000
_cell.length_b   1.000
_cell.length_c   1.000
_cell.angle_alpha   90.00
_cell.angle_beta   90.00
_cell.angle_gamma   90.00
#
_symmetry.space_group_name_H-M   'P 1'
#
loop_
_entity.id
_entity.type
_entity.pdbx_description
1 polymer ?
#
loop_
_entity_poly.entity_id
_entity_poly.type
_entity_poly.pdbx_seq_one_letter_code
_entity_poly.pdbx_strand_id
1 'polypeptide(L)'
;MSERRSRASQQAETPAPVIVRRSKKGDGHGTHHGGAWKIAYADFVTAMMAFFLLMWLLGSTSKYDKQGIEDYFNTPLSSLLGGNEGTAAARPSVVQGGGRDISDTRPGVGGKSQTEPTPPTTVPPIAAPTDAARLRQLKEKLTALIEQSPALKAFKDQIRISITNEGLRIEIVDSQNRPMFPSGSSKLQPYAVTILTQIGAALNDVENRISIAGHTDAVPYTAGPEGYSNWELSAERANAARRALVAGGMHGEKLLQVRGLADVLPLNSNVADEPTNRRISILALNKAAELAFFHDGGRTAIDETSPASSAIPEVIGRLQPVSVSRSTP
;
A
#
# COMPACT_ATOMS: atom_id res chain seq x y z
N MET A 1 -6.99 -20.21 122.89
CA MET A 1 -6.45 -19.05 122.16
C MET A 1 -5.48 -19.59 121.13
N SER A 2 -5.95 -19.77 119.89
CA SER A 2 -5.80 -18.78 118.79
C SER A 2 -4.40 -18.90 118.19
N GLU A 3 -4.17 -19.24 116.94
CA GLU A 3 -4.99 -19.22 115.73
C GLU A 3 -4.47 -20.22 114.70
N ARG A 4 -5.40 -20.81 113.95
CA ARG A 4 -5.15 -21.52 112.69
C ARG A 4 -4.44 -20.61 111.70
N ARG A 5 -3.32 -21.06 111.14
CA ARG A 5 -3.02 -20.88 109.71
C ARG A 5 -2.36 -22.14 109.13
N SER A 6 -3.22 -22.96 108.56
CA SER A 6 -2.94 -23.89 107.47
C SER A 6 -2.08 -23.23 106.40
N ARG A 7 -0.94 -23.85 106.04
CA ARG A 7 -0.27 -23.58 104.78
C ARG A 7 0.12 -24.89 104.12
N ALA A 8 -0.44 -25.05 102.93
CA ALA A 8 -0.49 -26.25 102.14
C ALA A 8 0.86 -26.68 101.57
N SER A 9 0.94 -27.97 101.30
CA SER A 9 1.91 -28.66 100.45
C SER A 9 2.14 -27.91 99.14
N GLN A 10 3.34 -27.38 98.95
CA GLN A 10 3.81 -26.90 97.65
C GLN A 10 4.09 -28.12 96.77
N GLN A 11 3.11 -28.47 95.93
CA GLN A 11 3.36 -29.25 94.73
C GLN A 11 4.25 -28.42 93.80
N ALA A 12 5.33 -29.02 93.32
CA ALA A 12 6.17 -28.43 92.31
C ALA A 12 5.38 -28.35 90.99
N GLU A 13 4.96 -27.14 90.61
CA GLU A 13 4.51 -26.86 89.25
C GLU A 13 5.71 -27.03 88.30
N THR A 14 5.68 -28.08 87.48
CA THR A 14 6.48 -28.12 86.25
C THR A 14 6.13 -26.90 85.41
N PRO A 15 7.10 -26.06 85.00
CA PRO A 15 6.80 -24.95 84.11
C PRO A 15 6.25 -25.50 82.79
N ALA A 16 5.05 -25.07 82.41
CA ALA A 16 4.48 -25.38 81.11
C ALA A 16 5.49 -25.00 80.01
N PRO A 17 5.67 -25.84 78.98
CA PRO A 17 6.64 -25.54 77.94
C PRO A 17 6.28 -24.22 77.26
N VAL A 18 7.18 -23.25 77.32
CA VAL A 18 7.08 -22.01 76.55
C VAL A 18 7.19 -22.39 75.08
N ILE A 19 6.06 -22.47 74.40
CA ILE A 19 6.02 -22.59 72.95
C ILE A 19 6.40 -21.24 72.38
N VAL A 20 7.70 -21.06 72.10
CA VAL A 20 8.16 -19.94 71.27
C VAL A 20 7.63 -20.19 69.86
N ARG A 21 6.50 -19.57 69.53
CA ARG A 21 6.00 -19.51 68.16
C ARG A 21 6.92 -18.58 67.37
N ARG A 22 8.01 -19.12 66.82
CA ARG A 22 8.75 -18.43 65.76
C ARG A 22 7.83 -18.38 64.54
N SER A 23 7.17 -17.25 64.33
CA SER A 23 6.65 -16.91 63.01
C SER A 23 7.85 -16.74 62.09
N LYS A 24 8.21 -17.82 61.38
CA LYS A 24 8.94 -17.68 60.13
C LYS A 24 8.01 -16.84 59.25
N LYS A 25 8.38 -15.57 59.04
CA LYS A 25 7.84 -14.79 57.94
C LYS A 25 8.15 -15.60 56.69
N GLY A 26 7.10 -16.19 56.11
CA GLY A 26 7.21 -17.04 54.96
C GLY A 26 7.47 -16.19 53.73
N ASP A 27 8.73 -15.86 53.48
CA ASP A 27 9.19 -15.65 52.12
C ASP A 27 9.41 -17.06 51.55
N GLY A 28 8.32 -17.60 51.00
CA GLY A 28 8.14 -19.00 50.65
C GLY A 28 9.07 -19.46 49.53
N HIS A 29 10.24 -19.97 49.92
CA HIS A 29 11.09 -20.80 49.07
C HIS A 29 11.29 -22.19 49.70
N GLY A 30 10.92 -23.22 48.92
CA GLY A 30 11.02 -24.66 49.24
C GLY A 30 9.74 -25.17 49.91
N THR A 31 8.84 -25.90 49.27
CA THR A 31 9.11 -27.22 48.67
C THR A 31 7.95 -27.62 47.76
N HIS A 32 8.01 -27.25 46.49
CA HIS A 32 7.40 -28.02 45.40
C HIS A 32 8.53 -28.59 44.54
N HIS A 33 9.15 -29.69 44.98
CA HIS A 33 10.18 -30.42 44.24
C HIS A 33 9.64 -31.13 42.97
N GLY A 34 8.62 -30.57 42.32
CA GLY A 34 8.04 -31.05 41.07
C GLY A 34 7.82 -29.95 40.02
N GLY A 35 8.33 -28.73 40.24
CA GLY A 35 8.20 -27.59 39.33
C GLY A 35 9.51 -27.09 38.73
N ALA A 36 10.65 -27.34 39.37
CA ALA A 36 11.97 -26.87 38.89
C ALA A 36 12.33 -27.47 37.52
N TRP A 37 11.98 -28.75 37.29
CA TRP A 37 12.16 -29.38 35.97
C TRP A 37 11.26 -28.78 34.90
N LYS A 38 10.08 -28.23 35.27
CA LYS A 38 9.17 -27.56 34.35
C LYS A 38 9.69 -26.17 33.97
N ILE A 39 10.41 -25.49 34.86
CA ILE A 39 11.07 -24.22 34.56
C ILE A 39 12.24 -24.47 33.61
N ALA A 40 13.06 -25.50 33.86
CA ALA A 40 14.13 -25.91 32.95
C ALA A 40 13.58 -26.39 31.58
N TYR A 41 12.45 -27.10 31.58
CA TYR A 41 11.77 -27.52 30.35
C TYR A 41 11.15 -26.33 29.59
N ALA A 42 10.56 -25.37 30.30
CA ALA A 42 10.00 -24.16 29.69
C ALA A 42 11.11 -23.32 29.04
N ASP A 43 12.25 -23.16 29.71
CA ASP A 43 13.42 -22.45 29.18
C ASP A 43 13.98 -23.15 27.92
N PHE A 44 14.07 -24.48 27.95
CA PHE A 44 14.45 -25.28 26.79
C PHE A 44 13.47 -25.12 25.60
N VAL A 45 12.17 -25.16 25.85
CA VAL A 45 11.14 -24.98 24.80
C VAL A 45 11.19 -23.56 24.24
N THR A 46 11.42 -22.53 25.07
CA THR A 46 11.56 -21.15 24.58
C THR A 46 12.83 -20.95 23.76
N ALA A 47 13.95 -21.57 24.14
CA ALA A 47 15.16 -21.55 23.35
C ALA A 47 14.97 -22.25 21.99
N MET A 48 14.27 -23.39 21.97
CA MET A 48 13.92 -24.08 20.73
C MET A 48 12.93 -23.30 19.86
N MET A 49 11.96 -22.61 20.47
CA MET A 49 11.01 -21.76 19.77
C MET A 49 11.72 -20.56 19.12
N ALA A 50 12.62 -19.89 19.85
CA ALA A 50 13.42 -18.80 19.31
C ALA A 50 14.34 -19.27 18.18
N PHE A 51 14.99 -20.42 18.34
CA PHE A 51 15.79 -21.04 17.29
C PHE A 51 14.95 -21.44 16.06
N PHE A 52 13.75 -21.97 16.27
CA PHE A 52 12.81 -22.30 15.21
C PHE A 52 12.34 -21.05 14.46
N LEU A 53 11.94 -19.99 15.16
CA LEU A 53 11.55 -18.72 14.51
C LEU A 53 12.72 -18.10 13.75
N LEU A 54 13.93 -18.19 14.28
CA LEU A 54 15.14 -17.75 13.58
C LEU A 54 15.38 -18.57 12.31
N MET A 55 15.39 -19.90 12.42
CA MET A 55 15.58 -20.79 11.27
C MET A 55 14.43 -20.68 10.26
N TRP A 56 13.21 -20.42 10.72
CA TRP A 56 12.04 -20.16 9.89
C TRP A 56 12.21 -18.85 9.11
N LEU A 57 12.69 -17.78 9.76
CA LEU A 57 13.04 -16.53 9.07
C LEU A 57 14.18 -16.73 8.06
N LEU A 58 15.22 -17.49 8.43
CA LEU A 58 16.32 -17.84 7.53
C LEU A 58 15.89 -18.79 6.39
N GLY A 59 14.84 -19.59 6.58
CA GLY A 59 14.27 -20.48 5.57
C GLY A 59 13.25 -19.79 4.65
N SER A 60 12.54 -18.78 5.16
CA SER A 60 11.59 -17.96 4.40
C SER A 60 12.24 -16.76 3.71
N THR A 61 13.49 -16.45 4.03
CA THR A 61 14.29 -15.43 3.32
C THR A 61 14.97 -16.07 2.12
N SER A 62 14.87 -15.41 0.97
CA SER A 62 15.53 -15.89 -0.23
C SER A 62 17.05 -15.77 -0.08
N LYS A 63 17.83 -16.61 -0.78
CA LYS A 63 19.30 -16.49 -0.77
C LYS A 63 19.79 -15.08 -1.19
N TYR A 64 18.98 -14.37 -1.95
CA TYR A 64 19.22 -13.00 -2.42
C TYR A 64 19.12 -11.96 -1.29
N ASP A 65 18.21 -12.14 -0.32
CA ASP A 65 18.07 -11.20 0.79
C ASP A 65 19.27 -11.25 1.74
N LYS A 66 19.87 -12.44 1.91
CA LYS A 66 21.07 -12.62 2.75
C LYS A 66 22.33 -12.02 2.12
N GLN A 67 22.47 -12.13 0.80
CA GLN A 67 23.59 -11.54 0.07
C GLN A 67 23.50 -10.00 0.02
N GLY A 68 22.29 -9.43 -0.16
CA GLY A 68 22.10 -7.98 -0.12
C GLY A 68 22.42 -7.36 1.25
N ILE A 69 22.18 -8.08 2.34
CA ILE A 69 22.54 -7.65 3.69
C ILE A 69 24.07 -7.78 3.91
N GLU A 70 24.69 -8.85 3.40
CA GLU A 70 26.16 -9.04 3.46
C GLU A 70 26.91 -7.92 2.72
N ASP A 71 26.44 -7.50 1.56
CA ASP A 71 27.04 -6.42 0.77
C ASP A 71 26.94 -5.06 1.49
N TYR A 72 25.88 -4.83 2.27
CA TYR A 72 25.69 -3.61 3.07
C TYR A 72 26.67 -3.50 4.24
N PHE A 73 27.06 -4.64 4.84
CA PHE A 73 28.01 -4.64 5.96
C PHE A 73 29.48 -4.73 5.52
N ASN A 74 29.74 -5.22 4.31
CA ASN A 74 31.10 -5.31 3.75
C ASN A 74 31.50 -4.08 2.91
N THR A 75 30.64 -3.07 2.75
CA THR A 75 31.01 -1.84 2.03
C THR A 75 31.87 -0.94 2.93
N PRO A 76 33.12 -0.62 2.55
CA PRO A 76 34.01 0.20 3.38
C PRO A 76 33.47 1.62 3.51
N LEU A 77 33.44 2.13 4.75
CA LEU A 77 32.90 3.44 5.14
C LEU A 77 33.43 4.64 4.30
N SER A 78 34.55 4.45 3.61
CA SER A 78 35.14 5.42 2.68
C SER A 78 34.29 5.72 1.45
N SER A 79 33.38 4.82 1.01
CA SER A 79 32.50 5.08 -0.14
C SER A 79 31.22 5.85 0.21
N LEU A 80 30.93 6.07 1.50
CA LEU A 80 29.72 6.76 1.97
C LEU A 80 29.99 8.24 2.33
N LEU A 81 31.23 8.62 2.64
CA LEU A 81 31.59 9.99 3.04
C LEU A 81 32.39 10.79 1.99
N GLY A 82 32.86 10.15 0.90
CA GLY A 82 33.68 10.79 -0.13
C GLY A 82 32.86 11.32 -1.30
N GLY A 83 32.25 12.51 -1.15
CA GLY A 83 31.61 13.22 -2.24
C GLY A 83 32.61 13.71 -3.28
N ASN A 84 32.45 13.26 -4.53
CA ASN A 84 32.95 13.95 -5.71
C ASN A 84 31.88 13.85 -6.80
N GLU A 85 31.24 14.98 -7.08
CA GLU A 85 30.35 15.20 -8.22
C GLU A 85 31.09 14.89 -9.53
N GLY A 86 30.50 14.08 -10.41
CA GLY A 86 30.88 14.09 -11.83
C GLY A 86 31.14 12.77 -12.56
N THR A 87 30.97 11.60 -11.93
CA THR A 87 30.98 10.33 -12.71
C THR A 87 29.76 9.48 -12.37
N ALA A 88 28.92 9.26 -13.38
CA ALA A 88 27.84 8.29 -13.35
C ALA A 88 28.45 6.87 -13.33
N ALA A 89 28.96 6.45 -12.17
CA ALA A 89 29.28 5.07 -11.90
C ALA A 89 28.03 4.40 -11.30
N ALA A 90 27.60 3.35 -11.98
CA ALA A 90 26.46 2.52 -11.67
C ALA A 90 26.29 2.30 -10.16
N ARG A 91 25.09 2.61 -9.67
CA ARG A 91 24.57 2.02 -8.43
C ARG A 91 24.67 0.50 -8.61
N PRO A 92 25.36 -0.26 -7.75
CA PRO A 92 25.39 -1.71 -7.89
C PRO A 92 23.98 -2.23 -7.60
N SER A 93 23.25 -2.53 -8.67
CA SER A 93 22.06 -3.36 -8.64
C SER A 93 22.49 -4.75 -8.15
N VAL A 94 21.87 -5.24 -7.07
CA VAL A 94 22.10 -6.56 -6.45
C VAL A 94 21.65 -7.73 -7.35
N VAL A 95 21.21 -7.48 -8.58
CA VAL A 95 20.83 -8.53 -9.53
C VAL A 95 21.61 -8.35 -10.83
N GLN A 96 22.80 -8.95 -10.88
CA GLN A 96 23.49 -9.21 -12.14
C GLN A 96 23.07 -10.60 -12.64
N GLY A 97 21.91 -10.63 -13.32
CA GLY A 97 21.37 -11.84 -13.95
C GLY A 97 22.08 -12.13 -15.27
N GLY A 98 23.00 -13.08 -15.26
CA GLY A 98 23.56 -13.70 -16.46
C GLY A 98 23.71 -15.20 -16.24
N GLY A 99 22.84 -16.00 -16.86
CA GLY A 99 22.82 -17.45 -16.73
C GLY A 99 23.98 -18.10 -17.48
N ARG A 100 24.58 -19.14 -16.89
CA ARG A 100 25.58 -20.00 -17.54
C ARG A 100 24.85 -21.09 -18.31
N ASP A 101 25.27 -21.37 -19.53
CA ASP A 101 24.87 -22.59 -20.24
C ASP A 101 25.51 -23.79 -19.52
N ILE A 102 24.70 -24.78 -19.11
CA ILE A 102 25.12 -25.93 -18.30
C ILE A 102 25.67 -27.10 -19.12
N SER A 103 25.84 -26.92 -20.44
CA SER A 103 26.29 -27.98 -21.35
C SER A 103 27.75 -27.87 -21.82
N ASP A 104 28.48 -26.81 -21.47
CA ASP A 104 29.89 -26.63 -21.86
C ASP A 104 30.84 -26.80 -20.65
N THR A 105 31.88 -27.63 -20.80
CA THR A 105 32.83 -27.98 -19.72
C THR A 105 34.17 -27.24 -19.83
N ARG A 106 34.30 -26.24 -20.71
CA ARG A 106 35.50 -25.41 -20.81
C ARG A 106 35.35 -24.07 -20.08
N PRO A 107 36.42 -23.51 -19.51
CA PRO A 107 36.40 -22.15 -18.97
C PRO A 107 36.23 -21.15 -20.12
N GLY A 108 35.01 -20.70 -20.36
CA GLY A 108 34.69 -19.72 -21.39
C GLY A 108 35.16 -18.32 -21.01
N VAL A 109 36.11 -17.78 -21.78
CA VAL A 109 36.37 -16.33 -21.84
C VAL A 109 35.10 -15.67 -22.38
N GLY A 110 34.56 -14.70 -21.62
CA GLY A 110 33.26 -14.07 -21.88
C GLY A 110 33.16 -13.39 -23.25
N GLY A 111 32.70 -14.13 -24.25
CA GLY A 111 32.12 -13.58 -25.47
C GLY A 111 30.68 -13.17 -25.19
N LYS A 112 30.38 -11.88 -25.34
CA LYS A 112 29.02 -11.32 -25.27
C LYS A 112 28.15 -11.92 -26.38
N SER A 113 27.54 -13.06 -26.13
CA SER A 113 26.54 -13.67 -27.01
C SER A 113 25.54 -14.45 -26.18
N GLN A 114 24.88 -13.74 -25.26
CA GLN A 114 23.47 -13.97 -25.06
C GLN A 114 22.79 -12.73 -25.61
N THR A 115 21.99 -12.93 -26.65
CA THR A 115 20.91 -12.01 -26.97
C THR A 115 20.11 -11.90 -25.67
N GLU A 116 20.29 -10.79 -24.95
CA GLU A 116 19.39 -10.42 -23.87
C GLU A 116 17.97 -10.67 -24.40
N PRO A 117 17.09 -11.39 -23.67
CA PRO A 117 15.69 -11.05 -23.80
C PRO A 117 15.67 -9.57 -23.42
N THR A 118 15.56 -8.71 -24.45
CA THR A 118 15.41 -7.29 -24.26
C THR A 118 14.36 -7.19 -23.16
N PRO A 119 14.68 -6.65 -21.96
CA PRO A 119 13.62 -6.32 -21.02
C PRO A 119 12.61 -5.58 -21.89
N PRO A 120 11.31 -5.95 -21.91
CA PRO A 120 10.36 -5.20 -22.71
C PRO A 120 10.68 -3.77 -22.36
N THR A 121 11.20 -3.05 -23.36
CA THR A 121 11.63 -1.70 -23.12
C THR A 121 10.30 -1.09 -22.84
N THR A 122 9.99 -0.91 -21.56
CA THR A 122 9.03 0.07 -21.11
C THR A 122 9.75 1.35 -21.48
N VAL A 123 9.76 1.63 -22.78
CA VAL A 123 9.68 2.98 -23.27
C VAL A 123 8.49 3.45 -22.45
N PRO A 124 8.66 4.34 -21.44
CA PRO A 124 7.51 5.14 -21.07
C PRO A 124 6.98 5.60 -22.42
N PRO A 125 5.73 5.31 -22.80
CA PRO A 125 5.31 5.61 -24.15
C PRO A 125 5.54 7.11 -24.22
N ILE A 126 6.56 7.50 -25.00
CA ILE A 126 6.88 8.90 -25.23
C ILE A 126 5.56 9.35 -25.78
N ALA A 127 4.77 10.05 -24.96
CA ALA A 127 3.45 10.51 -25.35
C ALA A 127 3.72 11.14 -26.70
N ALA A 128 3.23 10.50 -27.77
CA ALA A 128 3.76 10.75 -29.09
C ALA A 128 3.80 12.28 -29.24
N PRO A 129 4.87 12.91 -29.73
CA PRO A 129 5.01 14.38 -29.66
C PRO A 129 3.75 15.13 -30.13
N THR A 130 2.94 14.48 -30.97
CA THR A 130 1.56 14.82 -31.35
C THR A 130 0.53 14.86 -30.20
N ASP A 131 0.46 13.85 -29.34
CA ASP A 131 -0.48 13.77 -28.21
C ASP A 131 -0.24 14.85 -27.16
N ALA A 132 1.03 15.10 -26.81
CA ALA A 132 1.38 16.17 -25.88
C ALA A 132 1.00 17.55 -26.45
N ALA A 133 1.18 17.76 -27.76
CA ALA A 133 0.76 18.99 -28.44
C ALA A 133 -0.78 19.15 -28.42
N ARG A 134 -1.55 18.10 -28.71
CA ARG A 134 -3.02 18.12 -28.64
C ARG A 134 -3.53 18.44 -27.24
N LEU A 135 -2.94 17.86 -26.20
CA LEU A 135 -3.34 18.14 -24.82
C LEU A 135 -3.00 19.57 -24.39
N ARG A 136 -1.89 20.14 -24.89
CA ARG A 136 -1.58 21.57 -24.69
C ARG A 136 -2.58 22.47 -25.40
N GLN A 137 -2.92 22.15 -26.65
CA GLN A 137 -3.94 22.89 -27.40
C GLN A 137 -5.32 22.81 -26.71
N LEU A 138 -5.69 21.65 -26.17
CA LEU A 138 -6.92 21.50 -25.37
C LEU A 138 -6.87 22.33 -24.09
N LYS A 139 -5.71 22.39 -23.40
CA LYS A 139 -5.53 23.25 -22.22
C LYS A 139 -5.73 24.73 -22.56
N GLU A 140 -5.11 25.20 -23.64
CA GLU A 140 -5.25 26.59 -24.13
C GLU A 140 -6.70 26.87 -24.51
N LYS A 141 -7.29 25.95 -25.28
CA LYS A 141 -8.72 25.64 -25.45
C LYS A 141 -9.60 26.09 -24.29
N LEU A 142 -9.52 25.27 -23.25
CA LEU A 142 -10.33 25.35 -22.04
C LEU A 142 -10.03 26.61 -21.24
N THR A 143 -8.77 27.03 -21.18
CA THR A 143 -8.38 28.27 -20.51
C THR A 143 -9.05 29.47 -21.17
N ALA A 144 -8.99 29.55 -22.50
CA ALA A 144 -9.65 30.61 -23.26
C ALA A 144 -11.18 30.56 -23.08
N LEU A 145 -11.79 29.37 -23.10
CA LEU A 145 -13.23 29.20 -22.85
C LEU A 145 -13.63 29.72 -21.46
N ILE A 146 -12.83 29.44 -20.42
CA ILE A 146 -13.08 29.91 -19.06
C ILE A 146 -12.96 31.44 -18.96
N GLU A 147 -12.01 32.04 -19.67
CA GLU A 147 -11.79 33.49 -19.62
C GLU A 147 -12.79 34.29 -20.45
N GLN A 148 -13.25 33.74 -21.57
CA GLN A 148 -14.18 34.39 -22.49
C GLN A 148 -15.64 34.22 -22.08
N SER A 149 -16.01 33.09 -21.47
CA SER A 149 -17.39 32.82 -21.05
C SER A 149 -17.68 33.52 -19.72
N PRO A 150 -18.62 34.49 -19.66
CA PRO A 150 -19.01 35.13 -18.41
C PRO A 150 -19.51 34.12 -17.37
N ALA A 151 -20.14 33.03 -17.85
CA ALA A 151 -20.66 31.96 -17.02
C ALA A 151 -19.56 31.11 -16.35
N LEU A 152 -18.37 31.02 -16.95
CA LEU A 152 -17.24 30.25 -16.37
C LEU A 152 -16.24 31.14 -15.63
N LYS A 153 -16.09 32.39 -16.07
CA LYS A 153 -15.15 33.35 -15.49
C LYS A 153 -15.37 33.56 -14.00
N ALA A 154 -16.62 33.58 -13.55
CA ALA A 154 -16.99 33.69 -12.13
C ALA A 154 -16.53 32.49 -11.28
N PHE A 155 -16.17 31.37 -11.91
CA PHE A 155 -15.77 30.12 -11.26
C PHE A 155 -14.33 29.72 -11.60
N LYS A 156 -13.53 30.62 -12.18
CA LYS A 156 -12.13 30.36 -12.56
C LYS A 156 -11.31 29.78 -11.42
N ASP A 157 -11.47 30.29 -10.20
CA ASP A 157 -10.71 29.84 -9.03
C ASP A 157 -11.09 28.42 -8.56
N GLN A 158 -12.26 27.92 -8.97
CA GLN A 158 -12.73 26.56 -8.70
C GLN A 158 -12.31 25.56 -9.77
N ILE A 159 -11.83 26.03 -10.92
CA ILE A 159 -11.45 25.18 -12.06
C ILE A 159 -9.93 25.18 -12.20
N ARG A 160 -9.30 24.03 -11.96
CA ARG A 160 -7.84 23.86 -12.09
C ARG A 160 -7.53 22.95 -13.26
N ILE A 161 -6.64 23.40 -14.13
CA ILE A 161 -6.24 22.64 -15.33
C ILE A 161 -4.73 22.39 -15.29
N SER A 162 -4.32 21.13 -15.22
CA SER A 162 -2.92 20.72 -15.15
C SER A 162 -2.62 19.60 -16.14
N ILE A 163 -1.41 19.62 -16.73
CA ILE A 163 -0.91 18.51 -17.53
C ILE A 163 -0.20 17.55 -16.57
N THR A 164 -0.55 16.28 -16.66
CA THR A 164 0.00 15.19 -15.85
C THR A 164 0.60 14.12 -16.76
N ASN A 165 1.29 13.15 -16.18
CA ASN A 165 1.88 12.03 -16.92
C ASN A 165 0.83 11.15 -17.60
N GLU A 166 -0.41 11.14 -17.10
CA GLU A 166 -1.52 10.36 -17.66
C GLU A 166 -2.32 11.14 -18.70
N GLY A 167 -2.14 12.46 -18.79
CA GLY A 167 -2.87 13.33 -19.71
C GLY A 167 -3.26 14.69 -19.12
N LEU A 168 -4.32 15.32 -19.64
CA LEU A 168 -4.81 16.61 -19.16
C LEU A 168 -5.85 16.42 -18.06
N ARG A 169 -5.56 16.92 -16.86
CA ARG A 169 -6.44 16.87 -15.70
C ARG A 169 -7.16 18.20 -15.51
N ILE A 170 -8.48 18.12 -15.36
CA ILE A 170 -9.37 19.23 -15.08
C ILE A 170 -10.04 18.92 -13.74
N GLU A 171 -9.75 19.71 -12.71
CA GLU A 171 -10.34 19.56 -11.39
C GLU A 171 -11.32 20.69 -11.11
N ILE A 172 -12.52 20.33 -10.66
CA ILE A 172 -13.54 21.27 -10.20
C ILE A 172 -13.67 21.08 -8.70
N VAL A 173 -13.24 22.08 -7.93
CA VAL A 173 -13.15 22.01 -6.46
C VAL A 173 -14.28 22.80 -5.78
N ASP A 174 -14.74 22.31 -4.64
CA ASP A 174 -15.66 23.05 -3.78
C ASP A 174 -14.97 24.23 -3.08
N SER A 175 -15.78 25.21 -2.71
CA SER A 175 -15.42 26.31 -1.81
C SER A 175 -16.43 26.38 -0.66
N GLN A 176 -16.03 26.89 0.51
CA GLN A 176 -16.91 27.00 1.68
C GLN A 176 -18.22 27.73 1.34
N ASN A 177 -18.14 28.83 0.58
CA ASN A 177 -19.29 29.67 0.26
C ASN A 177 -20.04 29.24 -1.01
N ARG A 178 -19.52 28.24 -1.72
CA ARG A 178 -20.07 27.78 -3.00
C ARG A 178 -19.71 26.32 -3.25
N PRO A 179 -20.41 25.38 -2.62
CA PRO A 179 -20.20 23.95 -2.82
C PRO A 179 -20.90 23.47 -4.09
N MET A 180 -20.26 22.59 -4.86
CA MET A 180 -20.81 21.99 -6.10
C MET A 180 -21.92 21.00 -5.78
N PHE A 181 -21.81 20.37 -4.62
CA PHE A 181 -22.78 19.46 -4.07
C PHE A 181 -23.21 19.96 -2.69
N PRO A 182 -24.51 19.98 -2.37
CA PRO A 182 -24.94 20.13 -0.98
C PRO A 182 -24.27 19.08 -0.09
N SER A 183 -24.15 19.40 1.20
CA SER A 183 -23.65 18.44 2.18
C SER A 183 -24.45 17.13 2.10
N GLY A 184 -23.72 16.03 2.02
CA GLY A 184 -24.26 14.68 1.91
C GLY A 184 -25.10 14.35 0.65
N SER A 185 -25.08 15.19 -0.38
CA SER A 185 -25.85 15.00 -1.61
C SER A 185 -24.94 14.74 -2.82
N SER A 186 -25.45 13.95 -3.77
CA SER A 186 -24.86 13.75 -5.11
C SER A 186 -25.52 14.60 -6.20
N LYS A 187 -26.46 15.49 -5.83
CA LYS A 187 -27.10 16.43 -6.77
C LYS A 187 -26.21 17.65 -7.02
N LEU A 188 -25.88 17.89 -8.28
CA LEU A 188 -25.12 19.07 -8.71
C LEU A 188 -25.92 20.35 -8.50
N GLN A 189 -25.23 21.39 -8.03
CA GLN A 189 -25.75 22.76 -8.03
C GLN A 189 -25.83 23.32 -9.46
N PRO A 190 -26.74 24.27 -9.75
CA PRO A 190 -26.94 24.80 -11.10
C PRO A 190 -25.66 25.34 -11.75
N TYR A 191 -24.82 26.04 -10.98
CA TYR A 191 -23.58 26.59 -11.53
C TYR A 191 -22.59 25.49 -11.96
N ALA A 192 -22.52 24.39 -11.22
CA ALA A 192 -21.64 23.28 -11.55
C ALA A 192 -22.15 22.51 -12.78
N VAL A 193 -23.47 22.39 -12.93
CA VAL A 193 -24.08 21.88 -14.16
C VAL A 193 -23.64 22.74 -15.34
N THR A 194 -23.70 24.07 -15.23
CA THR A 194 -23.23 24.99 -16.28
C THR A 194 -21.74 24.81 -16.61
N ILE A 195 -20.87 24.66 -15.60
CA ILE A 195 -19.44 24.40 -15.82
C ILE A 195 -19.24 23.11 -16.61
N LEU A 196 -19.87 22.03 -16.16
CA LEU A 196 -19.72 20.70 -16.76
C LEU A 196 -20.31 20.64 -18.17
N THR A 197 -21.43 21.30 -18.44
CA THR A 197 -22.02 21.30 -19.78
C THR A 197 -21.15 22.05 -20.79
N GLN A 198 -20.57 23.18 -20.40
CA GLN A 198 -19.66 23.96 -21.25
C GLN A 198 -18.35 23.22 -21.52
N ILE A 199 -17.77 22.56 -20.50
CA ILE A 199 -16.58 21.72 -20.66
C ILE A 199 -16.89 20.51 -21.54
N GLY A 200 -18.07 19.92 -21.41
CA GLY A 200 -18.48 18.71 -22.14
C GLY A 200 -18.33 18.85 -23.66
N ALA A 201 -18.77 19.96 -24.23
CA ALA A 201 -18.64 20.23 -25.67
C ALA A 201 -17.17 20.36 -26.10
N ALA A 202 -16.34 21.07 -25.32
CA ALA A 202 -14.92 21.28 -25.63
C ALA A 202 -14.09 19.98 -25.55
N LEU A 203 -14.51 19.00 -24.75
CA LEU A 203 -13.83 17.70 -24.69
C LEU A 203 -13.93 16.93 -26.01
N ASN A 204 -14.89 17.23 -26.90
CA ASN A 204 -15.03 16.53 -28.18
C ASN A 204 -14.00 16.92 -29.24
N ASP A 205 -13.24 18.01 -29.04
CA ASP A 205 -12.24 18.47 -30.01
C ASP A 205 -11.02 17.55 -30.12
N VAL A 206 -10.80 16.71 -29.10
CA VAL A 206 -9.73 15.73 -29.07
C VAL A 206 -10.30 14.33 -29.14
N GLU A 207 -9.51 13.36 -29.59
CA GLU A 207 -9.94 11.95 -29.68
C GLU A 207 -9.78 11.21 -28.34
N ASN A 208 -9.10 11.83 -27.38
CA ASN A 208 -8.74 11.23 -26.10
C ASN A 208 -9.97 10.75 -25.30
N ARG A 209 -9.87 9.55 -24.73
CA ARG A 209 -10.85 9.00 -23.78
C ARG A 209 -10.80 9.74 -22.45
N ILE A 210 -11.93 9.73 -21.74
CA ILE A 210 -12.16 10.48 -20.51
C ILE A 210 -12.33 9.51 -19.33
N SER A 211 -11.60 9.78 -18.26
CA SER A 211 -11.78 9.14 -16.96
C SER A 211 -12.30 10.18 -15.97
N ILE A 212 -13.38 9.87 -15.25
CA ILE A 212 -13.97 10.77 -14.25
C ILE A 212 -13.77 10.17 -12.87
N ALA A 213 -13.30 10.96 -11.91
CA ALA A 213 -13.17 10.56 -10.52
C ALA A 213 -13.86 11.55 -9.60
N GLY A 214 -14.57 11.04 -8.59
CA GLY A 214 -15.14 11.83 -7.50
C GLY A 214 -14.33 11.67 -6.24
N HIS A 215 -14.18 12.77 -5.50
CA HIS A 215 -13.51 12.83 -4.21
C HIS A 215 -14.42 13.51 -3.19
N THR A 216 -14.35 13.04 -1.95
CA THR A 216 -15.02 13.63 -0.78
C THR A 216 -13.97 14.10 0.23
N ASP A 217 -14.43 14.82 1.25
CA ASP A 217 -13.62 15.10 2.43
C ASP A 217 -13.55 13.87 3.34
N ALA A 218 -12.67 13.92 4.34
CA ALA A 218 -12.46 12.86 5.33
C ALA A 218 -13.47 12.92 6.48
N VAL A 219 -14.48 13.79 6.39
CA VAL A 219 -15.55 13.87 7.39
C VAL A 219 -16.42 12.61 7.21
N PRO A 220 -16.63 11.82 8.28
CA PRO A 220 -17.49 10.65 8.19
C PRO A 220 -18.89 11.03 7.74
N TYR A 221 -19.38 10.36 6.70
CA TYR A 221 -20.75 10.50 6.27
C TYR A 221 -21.68 9.82 7.28
N THR A 222 -22.51 10.60 7.97
CA THR A 222 -23.42 10.11 9.02
C THR A 222 -24.89 10.17 8.63
N ALA A 223 -25.21 10.68 7.43
CA ALA A 223 -26.55 11.15 7.07
C ALA A 223 -27.33 10.21 6.11
N GLY A 224 -27.03 8.91 6.06
CA GLY A 224 -27.70 8.02 5.12
C GLY A 224 -27.94 6.60 5.59
N PRO A 225 -28.49 5.75 4.70
CA PRO A 225 -28.82 4.36 4.99
C PRO A 225 -27.61 3.58 5.48
N GLU A 226 -27.83 2.50 6.23
CA GLU A 226 -26.74 1.60 6.63
C GLU A 226 -25.91 1.18 5.41
N GLY A 227 -24.59 1.34 5.52
CA GLY A 227 -23.63 1.04 4.46
C GLY A 227 -23.36 2.17 3.47
N TYR A 228 -24.11 3.28 3.50
CA TYR A 228 -23.80 4.44 2.65
C TYR A 228 -22.67 5.27 3.27
N SER A 229 -21.60 5.48 2.51
CA SER A 229 -20.39 6.13 2.95
C SER A 229 -19.86 7.12 1.92
N ASN A 230 -18.69 7.69 2.20
CA ASN A 230 -17.94 8.52 1.27
C ASN A 230 -17.58 7.78 -0.03
N TRP A 231 -17.54 6.45 -0.03
CA TRP A 231 -17.35 5.64 -1.23
C TRP A 231 -18.52 5.77 -2.20
N GLU A 232 -19.74 5.51 -1.73
CA GLU A 232 -20.98 5.63 -2.53
C GLU A 232 -21.15 7.07 -2.99
N LEU A 233 -20.97 8.03 -2.09
CA LEU A 233 -21.12 9.46 -2.39
C LEU A 233 -20.15 9.92 -3.47
N SER A 234 -18.87 9.53 -3.38
CA SER A 234 -17.86 9.92 -4.37
C SER A 234 -18.16 9.33 -5.75
N ALA A 235 -18.60 8.07 -5.82
CA ALA A 235 -18.98 7.41 -7.06
C ALA A 235 -20.25 8.02 -7.70
N GLU A 236 -21.26 8.35 -6.88
CA GLU A 236 -22.48 8.99 -7.35
C GLU A 236 -22.23 10.41 -7.86
N ARG A 237 -21.39 11.19 -7.17
CA ARG A 237 -20.97 12.53 -7.60
C ARG A 237 -20.22 12.48 -8.94
N ALA A 238 -19.33 11.51 -9.11
CA ALA A 238 -18.64 11.27 -10.38
C ALA A 238 -19.64 10.94 -11.51
N ASN A 239 -20.65 10.13 -11.23
CA ASN A 239 -21.72 9.82 -12.18
C ASN A 239 -22.64 11.01 -12.47
N ALA A 240 -22.90 11.88 -11.49
CA ALA A 240 -23.63 13.13 -11.71
C ALA A 240 -22.86 14.03 -12.68
N ALA A 241 -21.54 14.15 -12.49
CA ALA A 241 -20.68 14.88 -13.41
C ALA A 241 -20.67 14.27 -14.83
N ARG A 242 -20.58 12.94 -14.94
CA ARG A 242 -20.70 12.21 -16.21
C ARG A 242 -21.99 12.58 -16.94
N ARG A 243 -23.14 12.54 -16.26
CA ARG A 243 -24.44 12.89 -16.85
C ARG A 243 -24.47 14.33 -17.34
N ALA A 244 -23.92 15.28 -16.56
CA ALA A 244 -23.86 16.69 -16.94
C ALA A 244 -22.95 16.93 -18.15
N LEU A 245 -21.79 16.26 -18.23
CA LEU A 245 -20.88 16.35 -19.39
C LEU A 245 -21.57 15.84 -20.66
N VAL A 246 -22.25 14.69 -20.59
CA VAL A 246 -23.00 14.13 -21.73
C VAL A 246 -24.16 15.02 -22.13
N ALA A 247 -24.90 15.58 -21.16
CA ALA A 247 -25.95 16.57 -21.43
C ALA A 247 -25.39 17.86 -22.07
N GLY A 248 -24.13 18.20 -21.80
CA GLY A 248 -23.38 19.27 -22.45
C GLY A 248 -22.85 18.95 -23.84
N GLY A 249 -23.15 17.76 -24.37
CA GLY A 249 -22.75 17.35 -25.71
C GLY A 249 -21.49 16.48 -25.77
N MET A 250 -20.85 16.13 -24.64
CA MET A 250 -19.73 15.18 -24.65
C MET A 250 -20.21 13.83 -25.20
N HIS A 251 -19.52 13.29 -26.21
CA HIS A 251 -19.86 11.98 -26.77
C HIS A 251 -19.75 10.89 -25.70
N GLY A 252 -20.82 10.11 -25.48
CA GLY A 252 -20.88 9.09 -24.43
C GLY A 252 -19.79 8.02 -24.56
N GLU A 253 -19.40 7.68 -25.79
CA GLU A 253 -18.35 6.71 -26.09
C GLU A 253 -16.98 7.14 -25.57
N LYS A 254 -16.74 8.45 -25.38
CA LYS A 254 -15.46 8.93 -24.86
C LYS A 254 -15.21 8.51 -23.43
N LEU A 255 -16.25 8.22 -22.66
CA LEU A 255 -16.11 7.80 -21.28
C LEU A 255 -15.47 6.41 -21.22
N LEU A 256 -14.33 6.31 -20.55
CA LEU A 256 -13.65 5.05 -20.30
C LEU A 256 -14.00 4.47 -18.94
N GLN A 257 -14.00 5.30 -17.90
CA GLN A 257 -14.23 4.86 -16.52
C GLN A 257 -14.79 5.98 -15.64
N VAL A 258 -15.53 5.57 -14.60
CA VAL A 258 -15.99 6.42 -13.50
C VAL A 258 -15.49 5.81 -12.19
N ARG A 259 -14.84 6.61 -11.35
CA ARG A 259 -14.23 6.17 -10.09
C ARG A 259 -14.76 6.97 -8.91
N GLY A 260 -15.07 6.29 -7.81
CA GLY A 260 -15.25 6.92 -6.50
C GLY A 260 -14.00 6.69 -5.66
N LEU A 261 -13.37 7.75 -5.18
CA LEU A 261 -12.12 7.68 -4.42
C LEU A 261 -12.25 8.09 -2.96
N ALA A 262 -13.49 8.38 -2.50
CA ALA A 262 -13.78 8.86 -1.16
C ALA A 262 -12.75 9.94 -0.73
N ASP A 263 -12.14 9.76 0.44
CA ASP A 263 -11.12 10.60 1.06
C ASP A 263 -9.69 10.06 0.91
N VAL A 264 -9.47 9.04 0.07
CA VAL A 264 -8.16 8.36 -0.07
C VAL A 264 -7.07 9.29 -0.63
N LEU A 265 -7.46 10.25 -1.49
CA LEU A 265 -6.55 11.20 -2.12
C LEU A 265 -7.00 12.64 -1.83
N PRO A 266 -6.82 13.14 -0.59
CA PRO A 266 -7.15 14.52 -0.25
C PRO A 266 -6.16 15.46 -0.96
N LEU A 267 -6.64 16.63 -1.37
CA LEU A 267 -5.78 17.66 -1.94
C LEU A 267 -4.97 18.36 -0.83
N ASN A 268 -5.61 18.57 0.32
CA ASN A 268 -4.98 19.03 1.54
C ASN A 268 -5.19 17.96 2.63
N SER A 269 -4.14 17.21 2.94
CA SER A 269 -4.16 16.16 3.97
C SER A 269 -4.15 16.70 5.40
N ASN A 270 -3.86 18.00 5.59
CA ASN A 270 -3.73 18.57 6.94
C ASN A 270 -5.08 18.91 7.58
N VAL A 271 -6.12 19.09 6.76
CA VAL A 271 -7.45 19.54 7.20
C VAL A 271 -8.49 18.59 6.63
N ALA A 272 -9.12 17.81 7.52
CA ALA A 272 -10.03 16.73 7.14
C ALA A 272 -11.29 17.21 6.42
N ASP A 273 -11.86 18.34 6.84
CA ASP A 273 -13.10 18.95 6.35
C ASP A 273 -12.88 20.04 5.29
N GLU A 274 -11.66 20.12 4.75
CA GLU A 274 -11.28 21.12 3.76
C GLU A 274 -12.14 20.99 2.48
N PRO A 275 -12.86 22.05 2.07
CA PRO A 275 -13.73 22.00 0.89
C PRO A 275 -13.01 21.59 -0.38
N THR A 276 -11.74 21.98 -0.54
CA THR A 276 -10.99 21.63 -1.75
C THR A 276 -10.74 20.11 -1.90
N ASN A 277 -10.92 19.33 -0.83
CA ASN A 277 -10.91 17.87 -0.89
C ASN A 277 -12.15 17.32 -1.61
N ARG A 278 -13.31 18.00 -1.49
CA ARG A 278 -14.52 17.70 -2.25
C ARG A 278 -14.38 18.24 -3.67
N ARG A 279 -14.10 17.34 -4.62
CA ARG A 279 -13.82 17.72 -6.01
C ARG A 279 -14.21 16.63 -7.00
N ILE A 280 -14.42 17.05 -8.24
CA ILE A 280 -14.51 16.16 -9.40
C ILE A 280 -13.25 16.33 -10.23
N SER A 281 -12.59 15.22 -10.56
CA SER A 281 -11.44 15.18 -11.46
C SER A 281 -11.84 14.56 -12.79
N ILE A 282 -11.61 15.28 -13.88
CA ILE A 282 -11.84 14.83 -15.25
C ILE A 282 -10.47 14.72 -15.91
N LEU A 283 -10.10 13.52 -16.34
CA LEU A 283 -8.82 13.24 -16.96
C LEU A 283 -9.04 12.88 -18.43
N ALA A 284 -8.53 13.71 -19.34
CA ALA A 284 -8.39 13.35 -20.75
C ALA A 284 -7.07 12.58 -20.91
N LEU A 285 -7.20 11.27 -21.13
CA LEU A 285 -6.11 10.30 -21.12
C LEU A 285 -5.22 10.47 -22.35
N ASN A 286 -3.91 10.49 -22.18
CA ASN A 286 -2.99 10.30 -23.31
C ASN A 286 -3.03 8.84 -23.79
N LYS A 287 -2.45 8.56 -24.96
CA LYS A 287 -2.49 7.23 -25.54
C LYS A 287 -1.84 6.16 -24.66
N ALA A 288 -0.79 6.53 -23.94
CA ALA A 288 -0.10 5.66 -22.99
C ALA A 288 -1.04 5.14 -21.88
N ALA A 289 -1.75 6.07 -21.22
CA ALA A 289 -2.66 5.78 -20.12
C ALA A 289 -3.92 5.04 -20.61
N GLU A 290 -4.42 5.37 -21.80
CA GLU A 290 -5.51 4.62 -22.43
C GLU A 290 -5.12 3.14 -22.66
N LEU A 291 -3.95 2.90 -23.25
CA LEU A 291 -3.47 1.53 -23.49
C LEU A 291 -3.21 0.77 -22.19
N ALA A 292 -2.64 1.42 -21.19
CA ALA A 292 -2.41 0.82 -19.88
C ALA A 292 -3.71 0.36 -19.21
N PHE A 293 -4.79 1.14 -19.33
CA PHE A 293 -6.12 0.75 -18.84
C PHE A 293 -6.62 -0.55 -19.48
N PHE A 294 -6.55 -0.66 -20.81
CA PHE A 294 -6.99 -1.87 -21.51
C PHE A 294 -6.08 -3.07 -21.26
N HIS A 295 -4.78 -2.85 -21.02
CA HIS A 295 -3.87 -3.93 -20.64
C HIS A 295 -4.19 -4.50 -19.26
N ASP A 296 -4.53 -3.65 -18.29
CA ASP A 296 -4.87 -4.10 -16.94
C ASP A 296 -6.24 -4.79 -16.89
N GLY A 297 -7.24 -4.23 -17.59
CA GLY A 297 -8.58 -4.82 -17.70
C GLY A 297 -8.69 -6.01 -18.67
N GLY A 298 -7.73 -6.17 -19.59
CA GLY A 298 -7.75 -7.15 -20.69
C GLY A 298 -7.15 -8.52 -20.37
N ARG A 299 -6.77 -8.79 -19.12
CA ARG A 299 -6.31 -10.13 -18.69
C ARG A 299 -7.38 -11.23 -18.71
N THR A 300 -8.56 -10.95 -19.23
CA THR A 300 -9.68 -11.90 -19.37
C THR A 300 -9.67 -12.69 -20.69
N ALA A 301 -8.62 -12.59 -21.52
CA ALA A 301 -8.32 -13.64 -22.47
C ALA A 301 -7.86 -14.89 -21.70
N ILE A 302 -8.83 -15.61 -21.14
CA ILE A 302 -8.68 -17.00 -20.70
C ILE A 302 -8.29 -17.77 -21.95
N ASP A 303 -7.00 -17.97 -22.12
CA ASP A 303 -6.47 -18.95 -23.06
C ASP A 303 -6.89 -20.34 -22.55
N GLU A 304 -8.06 -20.83 -22.97
CA GLU A 304 -8.58 -22.16 -22.57
C GLU A 304 -7.63 -23.31 -22.98
N THR A 305 -6.66 -23.04 -23.85
CA THR A 305 -5.60 -23.99 -24.21
C THR A 305 -4.43 -24.04 -23.24
N SER A 306 -4.36 -23.13 -22.26
CA SER A 306 -3.36 -23.16 -21.19
C SER A 306 -3.98 -23.72 -19.89
N PRO A 307 -3.56 -24.91 -19.41
CA PRO A 307 -4.07 -25.44 -18.15
C PRO A 307 -3.74 -24.49 -16.99
N ALA A 308 -4.62 -24.33 -16.01
CA ALA A 308 -4.41 -23.44 -14.85
C ALA A 308 -3.08 -23.67 -14.08
N SER A 309 -2.43 -24.82 -14.30
CA SER A 309 -1.08 -25.16 -13.81
C SER A 309 0.06 -24.40 -14.52
N SER A 310 -0.17 -23.71 -15.65
CA SER A 310 0.84 -22.84 -16.27
C SER A 310 0.84 -21.42 -15.70
N ALA A 311 -0.22 -21.03 -14.98
CA ALA A 311 -0.32 -19.75 -14.27
C ALA A 311 0.18 -19.83 -12.81
N ILE A 312 0.50 -21.03 -12.32
CA ILE A 312 1.11 -21.28 -11.02
C ILE A 312 2.45 -21.95 -11.32
N PRO A 313 3.62 -21.42 -10.89
CA PRO A 313 4.90 -22.07 -11.17
C PRO A 313 4.94 -23.47 -10.54
N GLU A 314 4.84 -24.50 -11.39
CA GLU A 314 4.87 -25.89 -10.99
C GLU A 314 6.31 -26.29 -10.64
N VAL A 315 6.64 -26.30 -9.34
CA VAL A 315 7.88 -26.93 -8.87
C VAL A 315 7.51 -28.20 -8.12
N ILE A 316 7.17 -29.27 -8.85
CA ILE A 316 7.37 -30.63 -8.32
C ILE A 316 8.03 -31.49 -9.40
N GLY A 317 9.33 -31.71 -9.24
CA GLY A 317 10.13 -32.60 -10.11
C GLY A 317 11.12 -33.46 -9.32
N ARG A 318 10.59 -34.53 -8.73
CA ARG A 318 11.24 -35.82 -8.36
C ARG A 318 12.67 -35.77 -7.78
N LEU A 319 12.76 -35.95 -6.46
CA LEU A 319 13.94 -36.57 -5.85
C LEU A 319 13.95 -38.06 -6.22
N GLN A 320 14.93 -38.48 -7.03
CA GLN A 320 15.28 -39.90 -7.15
C GLN A 320 15.98 -40.35 -5.85
N PRO A 321 15.73 -41.57 -5.35
CA PRO A 321 16.36 -42.05 -4.12
C PRO A 321 17.81 -42.45 -4.41
N VAL A 322 18.77 -41.72 -3.84
CA VAL A 322 20.17 -42.17 -3.85
C VAL A 322 20.41 -43.12 -2.69
N SER A 323 20.82 -44.32 -3.06
CA SER A 323 21.20 -45.48 -2.26
C SER A 323 22.22 -45.16 -1.17
N VAL A 324 21.94 -45.64 0.05
CA VAL A 324 22.81 -45.56 1.23
C VAL A 324 23.97 -46.54 1.07
N SER A 325 25.19 -46.03 0.87
CA SER A 325 26.41 -46.81 1.11
C SER A 325 26.68 -46.84 2.61
N ARG A 326 26.40 -47.98 3.25
CA ARG A 326 26.82 -48.25 4.63
C ARG A 326 28.34 -48.39 4.69
N SER A 327 28.98 -47.57 5.52
CA SER A 327 30.22 -47.98 6.19
C SER A 327 29.96 -48.09 7.69
N THR A 328 30.05 -49.32 8.18
CA THR A 328 30.20 -49.68 9.60
C THR A 328 31.33 -50.69 9.69
N PRO A 329 32.01 -50.85 10.84
CA PRO A 329 32.12 -49.96 11.99
C PRO A 329 33.49 -49.25 12.05
#